data_AF-A0A660LXA7-F1
#
_entry.id   AF-A0A660LXA7-F1
#
_cell.length_a   1.000
_cell.length_b   1.000
_cell.length_c   1.000
_cell.angle_alpha   90.00
_cell.angle_beta   90.00
_cell.angle_gamma   90.00
#
_symmetry.space_group_name_H-M   'P 1'
#
loop_
_entity.id
_entity.type
_entity.pdbx_description
1 polymer ?
#
loop_
_entity_poly.entity_id
_entity_poly.type
_entity_poly.pdbx_seq_one_letter_code
_entity_poly.pdbx_strand_id
1 'polypeptide(L)'
;MAFEDIKLRGLTFAERSELIKAELDPLYTPLPEETPEPAKLLWYRDLAEWIMKNVYKMSDSEIAEAPNDGVMELAIETMRFTNEKKAEIEKN
;
A
#
# COMPACT_ATOMS: atom_id res chain seq x y z
N MET A 1 4.77 -17.88 0.98
CA MET A 1 5.86 -16.94 0.66
C MET A 1 6.30 -16.33 1.97
N ALA A 2 7.58 -16.45 2.32
CA ALA A 2 8.07 -15.75 3.51
C ALA A 2 8.10 -14.25 3.22
N PHE A 3 7.84 -13.41 4.23
CA PHE A 3 7.87 -11.96 4.07
C PHE A 3 9.22 -11.46 3.52
N GLU A 4 10.31 -12.11 3.90
CA GLU A 4 11.68 -11.81 3.45
C GLU A 4 11.91 -12.05 1.95
N ASP A 5 11.07 -12.87 1.30
CA ASP A 5 11.18 -13.16 -0.14
C ASP A 5 10.52 -12.07 -1.01
N ILE A 6 9.82 -11.10 -0.40
CA ILE A 6 9.09 -10.08 -1.13
C ILE A 6 10.04 -9.10 -1.81
N LYS A 7 9.82 -8.90 -3.12
CA LYS A 7 10.56 -7.91 -3.91
C LYS A 7 9.70 -6.67 -4.11
N LEU A 8 10.23 -5.52 -3.68
CA LEU A 8 9.58 -4.23 -3.87
C LEU A 8 9.24 -3.99 -5.35
N ARG A 9 8.01 -3.55 -5.60
CA ARG A 9 7.57 -3.05 -6.90
C ARG A 9 6.48 -2.00 -6.72
N GLY A 10 6.20 -1.26 -7.78
CA GLY A 10 5.05 -0.36 -7.85
C GLY A 10 3.77 -1.10 -8.23
N LEU A 11 2.64 -0.44 -8.00
CA LEU A 11 1.33 -0.86 -8.47
C LEU A 11 1.25 -0.77 -10.00
N THR A 12 0.60 -1.75 -10.60
CA THR A 12 0.11 -1.63 -11.97
C THR A 12 -1.09 -0.69 -12.04
N PHE A 13 -1.47 -0.26 -13.24
CA PHE A 13 -2.66 0.59 -13.44
C PHE A 13 -3.94 -0.07 -12.92
N ALA A 14 -4.11 -1.38 -13.15
CA ALA A 14 -5.28 -2.12 -12.69
C ALA A 14 -5.33 -2.22 -11.16
N GLU A 15 -4.20 -2.53 -10.51
CA GLU A 15 -4.10 -2.58 -9.05
C GLU A 15 -4.38 -1.21 -8.43
N ARG A 16 -3.80 -0.14 -8.98
CA ARG A 16 -4.09 1.21 -8.49
C ARG A 16 -5.57 1.59 -8.65
N SER A 17 -6.19 1.17 -9.76
CA SER A 17 -7.62 1.41 -9.97
C SER A 17 -8.49 0.73 -8.92
N GLU A 18 -8.15 -0.50 -8.52
CA GLU A 18 -8.85 -1.20 -7.44
C GLU A 18 -8.55 -0.58 -6.06
N LEU A 19 -7.33 -0.09 -5.82
CA LEU A 19 -6.98 0.64 -4.60
C LEU A 19 -7.81 1.94 -4.45
N ILE A 20 -8.01 2.68 -5.54
CA ILE A 20 -8.85 3.88 -5.56
C ILE A 20 -10.31 3.52 -5.24
N LYS A 21 -10.85 2.44 -5.84
CA LYS A 21 -12.21 1.96 -5.53
C LYS A 21 -12.37 1.52 -4.09
N ALA A 22 -11.30 1.02 -3.48
CA ALA A 22 -11.26 0.65 -2.06
C ALA A 22 -11.10 1.86 -1.13
N GLU A 23 -11.01 3.10 -1.66
CA GLU A 23 -10.84 4.32 -0.85
C GLU A 23 -9.51 4.38 -0.06
N LEU A 24 -8.49 3.67 -0.56
CA LEU A 24 -7.18 3.51 0.09
C LEU A 24 -6.03 4.20 -0.66
N ASP A 25 -6.27 4.82 -1.83
CA ASP A 25 -5.22 5.60 -2.51
C ASP A 25 -5.11 7.00 -1.85
N PRO A 26 -3.97 7.36 -1.23
CA PRO A 26 -3.82 8.62 -0.50
C PRO A 26 -3.93 9.87 -1.40
N LEU A 27 -3.70 9.74 -2.71
CA LEU A 27 -3.76 10.87 -3.65
C LEU A 27 -5.20 11.15 -4.09
N TYR A 28 -5.99 10.10 -4.30
CA TYR A 28 -7.38 10.22 -4.78
C TYR A 28 -8.40 10.21 -3.63
N THR A 29 -8.03 9.63 -2.49
CA THR A 29 -8.85 9.54 -1.29
C THR A 29 -8.05 10.02 -0.07
N PRO A 30 -7.65 11.30 -0.05
CA PRO A 30 -6.87 11.84 1.07
C PRO A 30 -7.71 11.85 2.35
N LEU A 31 -7.10 11.44 3.46
CA LEU A 31 -7.72 11.57 4.78
C LEU A 31 -7.89 13.06 5.14
N PRO A 32 -9.06 13.50 5.62
CA PRO A 32 -9.24 14.86 6.14
C PRO A 32 -8.20 15.20 7.21
N GLU A 33 -7.72 16.45 7.24
CA GLU A 33 -6.70 16.88 8.21
C GLU A 33 -7.15 16.64 9.67
N GLU A 34 -8.44 16.89 9.93
CA GLU A 34 -9.10 16.72 11.23
C GLU A 34 -9.31 15.24 11.63
N THR A 35 -8.95 14.28 10.78
CA THR A 35 -9.10 12.85 11.10
C THR A 35 -8.29 12.53 12.37
N PRO A 36 -8.92 11.95 13.40
CA PRO A 36 -8.22 11.58 14.63
C PRO A 36 -7.08 10.60 14.36
N GLU A 37 -5.99 10.73 15.12
CA GLU A 37 -4.80 9.87 14.97
C GLU A 37 -5.11 8.36 14.96
N PRO A 38 -5.99 7.82 15.83
CA PRO A 38 -6.34 6.40 15.78
C PRO A 38 -6.99 5.98 14.46
N ALA A 39 -7.82 6.85 13.86
CA ALA A 39 -8.46 6.58 12.58
C ALA A 39 -7.46 6.65 11.41
N LYS A 40 -6.47 7.56 11.48
CA LYS A 40 -5.35 7.59 10.52
C LYS A 40 -4.55 6.29 10.56
N LEU A 41 -4.20 5.81 11.75
CA LEU A 41 -3.45 4.56 11.93
C LEU A 41 -4.20 3.35 11.38
N LEU A 42 -5.52 3.25 11.62
CA LEU A 42 -6.35 2.18 11.07
C LEU A 42 -6.37 2.22 9.54
N TRP A 43 -6.53 3.39 8.95
CA TRP A 43 -6.53 3.53 7.49
C TRP A 43 -5.19 3.13 6.87
N TYR A 44 -4.06 3.52 7.47
CA TYR A 44 -2.74 3.10 6.99
C TYR A 44 -2.55 1.59 7.10
N ARG A 45 -3.08 0.97 8.16
CA ARG A 45 -3.09 -0.49 8.30
C ARG A 45 -3.93 -1.15 7.21
N ASP A 46 -5.12 -0.63 6.93
CA ASP A 46 -5.99 -1.16 5.87
C ASP A 46 -5.32 -1.06 4.49
N LEU A 47 -4.63 0.05 4.20
CA LEU A 47 -3.79 0.21 3.02
C LEU A 47 -2.70 -0.86 2.95
N ALA A 48 -1.97 -1.07 4.05
CA ALA A 48 -0.89 -2.04 4.08
C ALA A 48 -1.40 -3.48 3.86
N GLU A 49 -2.46 -3.88 4.58
CA GLU A 49 -3.10 -5.18 4.40
C GLU A 49 -3.62 -5.36 2.96
N TRP A 50 -4.24 -4.32 2.38
CA TRP A 50 -4.70 -4.36 1.00
C TRP A 50 -3.53 -4.61 0.03
N ILE A 51 -2.40 -3.92 0.21
CA ILE A 51 -1.21 -4.09 -0.64
C ILE A 51 -0.68 -5.52 -0.49
N MET A 52 -0.51 -6.03 0.73
CA MET A 52 0.00 -7.38 0.94
C MET A 52 -0.87 -8.44 0.24
N LYS A 53 -2.20 -8.32 0.35
CA LYS A 53 -3.13 -9.28 -0.26
C LYS A 53 -3.23 -9.13 -1.78
N ASN A 54 -3.38 -7.90 -2.27
CA ASN A 54 -3.74 -7.66 -3.66
C ASN A 54 -2.53 -7.51 -4.58
N VAL A 55 -1.38 -7.08 -4.06
CA VAL A 55 -0.17 -6.80 -4.82
C VAL A 55 0.84 -7.93 -4.66
N TYR A 56 1.08 -8.34 -3.41
CA TYR A 56 2.06 -9.38 -3.06
C TYR A 56 1.44 -10.78 -2.91
N LYS A 57 0.10 -10.88 -2.99
CA LYS A 57 -0.66 -12.15 -2.93
C LYS A 57 -0.39 -12.95 -1.65
N MET A 58 -0.13 -12.26 -0.56
CA MET A 58 -0.01 -12.87 0.76
C MET A 58 -1.39 -13.29 1.28
N SER A 59 -1.42 -14.42 1.97
CA SER A 59 -2.56 -14.90 2.75
C SER A 59 -2.67 -14.18 4.10
N ASP A 60 -3.85 -14.26 4.72
CA ASP A 60 -4.09 -13.68 6.04
C ASP A 60 -3.14 -14.23 7.11
N SER A 61 -2.78 -15.53 7.03
CA SER A 61 -1.80 -16.14 7.95
C SER A 61 -0.40 -15.59 7.76
N GLU A 62 0.04 -15.40 6.50
CA GLU A 62 1.36 -14.85 6.21
C GLU A 62 1.47 -13.39 6.64
N ILE A 63 0.38 -12.62 6.53
CA ILE A 63 0.33 -11.23 7.00
C ILE A 63 0.36 -11.18 8.53
N ALA A 64 -0.35 -12.08 9.21
CA ALA A 64 -0.36 -12.15 10.68
C ALA A 64 0.99 -12.56 11.28
N GLU A 65 1.78 -13.33 10.56
CA GLU A 65 3.13 -13.75 10.96
C GLU A 65 4.21 -12.71 10.60
N ALA A 66 3.91 -11.77 9.70
CA ALA A 66 4.85 -10.74 9.28
C ALA A 66 5.03 -9.66 10.38
N PRO A 67 6.23 -9.06 10.51
CA PRO A 67 6.43 -7.93 11.41
C PRO A 67 5.57 -6.74 10.98
N ASN A 68 4.74 -6.22 11.89
CA ASN A 68 3.86 -5.07 11.60
C ASN A 68 4.62 -3.89 10.98
N ASP A 69 5.77 -3.52 11.55
CA ASP A 69 6.58 -2.42 11.05
C ASP A 69 7.07 -2.67 9.61
N GLY A 70 7.45 -3.91 9.30
CA GLY A 70 7.88 -4.30 7.97
C GLY A 70 6.75 -4.24 6.94
N VAL A 71 5.55 -4.71 7.30
CA VAL A 71 4.36 -4.65 6.43
C VAL A 71 4.01 -3.20 6.10
N MET A 72 4.03 -2.33 7.11
CA MET A 72 3.76 -0.90 6.94
C MET A 72 4.82 -0.22 6.07
N GLU A 73 6.11 -0.48 6.33
CA GLU A 73 7.22 0.06 5.54
C GLU A 73 7.11 -0.37 4.07
N LEU A 74 6.91 -1.65 3.80
CA LEU A 74 6.78 -2.18 2.44
C LEU A 74 5.59 -1.57 1.69
N ALA A 75 4.47 -1.34 2.37
CA ALA A 75 3.31 -0.66 1.79
C ALA A 75 3.62 0.79 1.39
N ILE A 76 4.28 1.54 2.27
CA ILE A 76 4.70 2.92 2.01
C ILE A 76 5.68 2.98 0.83
N GLU A 77 6.70 2.10 0.83
CA GLU A 77 7.69 1.98 -0.23
C GLU A 77 7.04 1.64 -1.59
N THR A 78 6.06 0.73 -1.59
CA THR A 78 5.27 0.36 -2.78
C THR A 78 4.54 1.58 -3.35
N MET A 79 3.90 2.39 -2.49
CA MET A 79 3.21 3.61 -2.92
C MET A 79 4.18 4.68 -3.41
N ARG A 80 5.33 4.86 -2.75
CA ARG A 80 6.37 5.79 -3.19
C ARG A 80 6.87 5.42 -4.58
N PHE A 81 7.26 4.17 -4.78
CA PHE A 81 7.77 3.68 -6.06
C PHE A 81 6.73 3.78 -7.19
N THR A 82 5.44 3.58 -6.86
CA THR A 82 4.33 3.79 -7.81
C THR A 82 4.25 5.23 -8.28
N ASN A 83 4.41 6.20 -7.38
CA ASN A 83 4.32 7.62 -7.70
C ASN A 83 5.60 8.15 -8.39
N GLU A 84 6.78 7.64 -8.01
CA GLU A 84 8.05 7.96 -8.67
C GLU A 84 8.04 7.52 -10.14
N LYS A 85 7.60 6.29 -10.43
CA LYS A 85 7.46 5.81 -11.81
C LYS A 85 6.49 6.64 -12.64
N LYS A 86 5.40 7.13 -12.02
CA LYS A 86 4.47 8.04 -12.71
C LYS A 86 5.17 9.36 -13.09
N ALA A 87 5.95 9.94 -12.17
CA ALA A 87 6.70 11.17 -12.42
C ALA A 87 7.79 11.00 -13.49
N GLU A 88 8.40 9.81 -13.61
CA GLU A 88 9.35 9.50 -14.69
C GLU A 88 8.67 9.36 -16.06
N ILE A 89 7.47 8.75 -16.10
CA ILE A 89 6.68 8.59 -17.34
C ILE A 89 6.13 9.94 -17.82
N GLU A 90 5.69 10.83 -16.92
CA GLU A 90 5.13 12.15 -17.28
C GLU A 90 6.20 13.18 -17.71
N LYS A 91 7.49 12.91 -17.45
CA LYS A 91 8.61 13.78 -17.87
C LYS A 91 9.15 13.46 -19.27
N ASN A 92 8.80 12.30 -19.84
CA ASN A 92 9.23 11.84 -21.17
C ASN A 92 8.11 11.98 -22.20
#